data_AF-A0A965RID8-F1
#
_entry.id   AF-A0A965RID8-F1
#
_cell.length_a   1.000
_cell.length_b   1.000
_cell.length_c   1.000
_cell.angle_alpha   90.00
_cell.angle_beta   90.00
_cell.angle_gamma   90.00
#
_symmetry.space_group_name_H-M   'P 1'
#
loop_
_entity.id
_entity.type
_entity.pdbx_description
1 polymer ?
#
loop_
_entity_poly.entity_id
_entity_poly.type
_entity_poly.pdbx_seq_one_letter_code
_entity_poly.pdbx_strand_id
1 'polypeptide(L)' 'MNATLKTSQHPRDVLQSAQAGAVVLPVCDHYSGVEVRMRKSLQLQAEMQQEFGVCVFDVTLDCEDG' A
#
# COMPACT_ATOMS: atom_id res chain seq x y z
N MET A 1 -9.16 -47.47 13.30
CA MET A 1 -8.30 -46.35 13.74
C MET A 1 -8.39 -45.24 12.70
N ASN A 2 -8.28 -43.99 13.15
CA ASN A 2 -8.25 -42.72 12.40
C ASN A 2 -9.56 -41.93 12.37
N ALA A 3 -9.84 -41.31 13.52
CA ALA A 3 -10.59 -40.06 13.56
C ALA A 3 -9.78 -38.98 12.82
N THR A 4 -10.24 -38.58 11.64
CA THR A 4 -9.75 -37.39 10.96
C THR A 4 -10.15 -36.18 11.81
N LEU A 5 -9.22 -35.65 12.60
CA LEU A 5 -9.40 -34.38 13.29
C LEU A 5 -9.71 -33.32 12.23
N LYS A 6 -10.95 -32.81 12.23
CA LYS A 6 -11.30 -31.57 11.55
C LYS A 6 -10.55 -30.46 12.27
N THR A 7 -9.38 -30.09 11.77
CA THR A 7 -8.74 -28.83 12.13
C THR A 7 -9.74 -27.72 11.82
N SER A 8 -10.10 -26.93 12.82
CA SER A 8 -10.83 -25.67 12.65
C SER A 8 -10.19 -24.90 11.48
N GLN A 9 -10.88 -24.78 10.35
CA GLN A 9 -10.36 -24.03 9.20
C GLN A 9 -10.16 -22.57 9.62
N HIS A 10 -9.02 -21.99 9.28
CA HIS A 10 -8.71 -20.62 9.69
C HIS A 10 -9.66 -19.66 8.94
N PRO A 11 -10.28 -18.66 9.61
CA PRO A 11 -11.26 -17.77 8.98
C PRO A 11 -10.79 -17.10 7.67
N ARG A 12 -9.49 -16.79 7.56
CA ARG A 12 -8.86 -16.26 6.32
C ARG A 12 -9.04 -17.19 5.10
N ASP A 13 -9.18 -18.49 5.32
CA ASP A 13 -9.21 -19.50 4.26
C ASP A 13 -10.64 -19.90 3.87
N VAL A 14 -11.64 -19.52 4.67
CA VAL A 14 -13.06 -19.93 4.47
C VAL A 14 -14.02 -18.77 4.27
N LEU A 15 -13.68 -17.58 4.77
CA LEU A 15 -14.49 -16.40 4.53
C LEU A 15 -14.16 -15.85 3.14
N GLN A 16 -15.20 -15.57 2.35
CA GLN A 16 -15.08 -14.75 1.14
C GLN A 16 -14.58 -13.36 1.58
N SER A 17 -13.28 -13.12 1.43
CA SER A 17 -12.67 -11.80 1.62
C SER A 17 -13.33 -10.79 0.68
N ALA A 18 -13.24 -9.48 0.98
CA ALA A 18 -13.74 -8.45 0.06
C ALA A 18 -13.13 -8.66 -1.33
N GLN A 19 -13.93 -9.14 -2.30
CA GLN A 19 -13.46 -9.44 -3.66
C GLN A 19 -13.30 -8.21 -4.55
N ALA A 20 -13.59 -7.00 -4.05
CA ALA A 20 -13.13 -5.79 -4.70
C ALA A 20 -11.60 -5.78 -4.55
N GLY A 21 -10.89 -6.01 -5.67
CA GLY A 21 -9.48 -6.38 -5.72
C GLY A 21 -8.64 -5.74 -4.62
N ALA A 22 -8.01 -6.57 -3.79
CA ALA A 22 -7.10 -6.14 -2.75
C ALA A 22 -5.85 -5.53 -3.41
N VAL A 23 -5.97 -4.29 -3.87
CA VAL A 23 -4.83 -3.47 -4.26
C VAL A 23 -4.16 -3.05 -2.96
N VAL A 24 -2.91 -3.46 -2.79
CA VAL A 24 -2.08 -3.00 -1.68
C VAL A 24 -1.51 -1.65 -2.09
N LEU A 25 -2.09 -0.57 -1.55
CA LEU A 25 -1.62 0.79 -1.74
C LEU A 25 -0.75 1.23 -0.56
N PRO A 26 0.18 2.18 -0.77
CA PRO A 26 0.81 2.89 0.34
C PRO A 26 -0.23 3.56 1.24
N VAL A 27 0.08 3.66 2.54
CA VAL A 27 -0.86 4.22 3.54
C VAL A 27 -0.95 5.75 3.43
N CYS A 28 0.05 6.40 2.84
CA CYS A 28 0.13 7.85 2.70
C CYS A 28 0.15 8.24 1.23
N ASP A 29 -0.67 9.23 0.88
CA ASP A 29 -0.64 9.96 -0.39
C ASP A 29 -0.19 11.41 -0.10
N HIS A 30 0.99 11.78 -0.58
CA HIS A 30 1.62 13.07 -0.33
C HIS A 30 1.38 14.05 -1.48
N TYR A 31 0.70 15.16 -1.17
CA TYR A 31 0.33 16.19 -2.14
C TYR A 31 1.42 17.25 -2.32
N SER A 32 1.67 17.66 -3.56
CA SER A 32 2.72 18.63 -3.89
C SER A 32 2.34 19.46 -5.13
N GLY A 33 2.02 20.75 -4.96
CA GLY A 33 1.51 21.61 -6.05
C GLY A 33 2.51 22.60 -6.66
N VAL A 34 3.75 22.66 -6.17
CA VAL A 34 4.80 23.53 -6.74
C VAL A 34 6.04 22.73 -7.13
N GLU A 35 6.63 23.05 -8.27
CA GLU A 35 7.72 22.27 -8.89
C GLU A 35 8.87 21.95 -7.92
N VAL A 36 9.30 22.91 -7.10
CA VAL A 36 10.39 22.70 -6.14
C VAL A 36 10.03 21.64 -5.08
N ARG A 37 8.76 21.56 -4.68
CA ARG A 37 8.28 20.53 -3.75
C ARG A 37 8.08 19.22 -4.49
N MET A 38 7.53 19.23 -5.70
CA MET A 38 7.33 18.02 -6.51
C MET A 38 8.65 17.24 -6.69
N ARG A 39 9.73 17.94 -7.06
CA ARG A 39 11.06 17.33 -7.21
C ARG A 39 11.56 16.72 -5.91
N LYS A 40 11.37 17.40 -4.77
CA LYS A 40 11.76 16.90 -3.44
C LYS A 40 10.93 15.68 -3.02
N SER A 41 9.62 15.70 -3.28
CA SER A 41 8.71 14.60 -2.95
C SER A 41 9.08 13.33 -3.73
N LEU A 42 9.38 13.46 -5.04
CA LEU A 42 9.83 12.33 -5.88
C LEU A 42 11.20 11.80 -5.46
N GLN A 43 12.14 12.69 -5.12
CA GLN A 43 13.45 12.28 -4.61
C GLN A 43 13.31 11.49 -3.29
N LEU A 44 12.54 12.03 -2.34
CA LEU A 44 12.29 11.35 -1.07
C LEU A 44 11.58 10.00 -1.28
N GLN A 45 10.65 9.90 -2.23
CA GLN A 45 9.98 8.64 -2.54
C GLN A 45 10.99 7.57 -3.01
N ALA A 46 11.94 7.95 -3.87
CA ALA A 46 13.00 7.06 -4.32
C ALA A 46 13.94 6.66 -3.17
N GLU A 47 14.33 7.60 -2.30
CA GLU A 47 15.16 7.33 -1.13
C GLU A 47 14.48 6.34 -0.16
N MET A 48 13.21 6.57 0.15
CA MET A 48 12.44 5.69 1.03
C MET A 48 12.17 4.32 0.40
N GLN A 49 11.90 4.27 -0.91
CA GLN A 49 11.77 2.99 -1.62
C GLN A 49 13.08 2.18 -1.57
N GLN A 50 14.22 2.84 -1.72
CA GLN A 50 15.53 2.20 -1.60
C GLN A 50 15.78 1.72 -0.15
N GLU A 51 15.40 2.50 0.86
CA GLU A 51 15.56 2.15 2.27
C GLU A 51 14.70 0.95 2.69
N PHE A 52 13.42 0.95 2.31
CA PHE A 52 12.44 -0.05 2.78
C PHE A 52 12.16 -1.17 1.78
N GLY A 53 12.72 -1.11 0.57
CA GLY A 53 12.52 -2.11 -0.49
C GLY A 53 11.12 -2.12 -1.11
N VAL A 54 10.27 -1.15 -0.76
CA VAL A 54 8.90 -0.98 -1.24
C VAL A 54 8.53 0.50 -1.20
N CYS A 55 7.65 0.93 -2.09
CA CYS A 55 7.11 2.29 -2.04
C CYS A 55 6.25 2.44 -0.76
N VAL A 56 6.62 3.38 0.11
CA VAL A 56 5.95 3.58 1.42
C VAL A 56 4.98 4.76 1.45
N PHE A 57 4.98 5.60 0.41
CA PHE A 57 4.00 6.66 0.18
C PHE A 57 3.87 6.99 -1.31
N ASP A 58 2.67 7.33 -1.75
CA ASP A 58 2.41 7.89 -3.08
C ASP A 58 2.68 9.40 -3.11
N VAL A 59 2.93 9.95 -4.30
CA VAL A 59 3.06 11.40 -4.51
C VAL A 59 2.03 11.83 -5.55
N THR A 60 1.11 12.70 -5.13
CA THR A 60 0.15 13.37 -6.01
C THR A 60 0.68 14.75 -6.38
N LEU A 61 0.98 14.94 -7.66
CA LEU A 61 1.40 16.25 -8.22
C LEU A 61 0.14 17.09 -8.44
N ASP A 62 -0.13 17.96 -7.48
CA ASP A 62 -1.40 18.67 -7.39
C ASP A 62 -1.46 19.85 -8.36
N CYS A 63 -2.62 20.03 -9.00
CA CYS A 63 -2.90 21.12 -9.94
C CYS A 63 -4.06 22.02 -9.47
N GLU A 64 -4.73 21.70 -8.35
CA GLU A 64 -5.90 22.42 -7.85
C GLU A 64 -5.49 23.54 -6.88
N ASP A 65 -5.08 23.16 -5.65
CA ASP A 65 -4.90 24.11 -4.53
C ASP A 65 -3.47 24.12 -3.92
N GLY A 66 -2.55 23.29 -4.43
CA GLY A 66 -1.23 22.98 -3.82
C GLY A 66 -0.06 23.95 -4.04
#